data_AF-A0A4U8VGB7-F1
#
_entry.id   AF-A0A4U8VGB7-F1
#
_cell.length_a   1.000
_cell.length_b   1.000
_cell.length_c   1.000
_cell.angle_alpha   90.00
_cell.angle_beta   90.00
_cell.angle_gamma   90.00
#
_symmetry.space_group_name_H-M   'P 1'
#
loop_
_entity.id
_entity.type
_entity.pdbx_description
1 polymer ?
#
loop_
_entity_poly.entity_id
_entity_poly.type
_entity_poly.pdbx_seq_one_letter_code
_entity_poly.pdbx_strand_id
1 'polypeptide(L)'
;MSVYDALELPPCDMRVRAVVAATYLQAHGFTEDQLRALHHLKGETFVKFLEYFSRERTKEAQLKNAQYTTRVIFIAERHAANEATFDELVAEALERWPL
;
A
#
# COMPACT_ATOMS: atom_id res chain seq x y z
N MET A 1 -10.07 10.10 10.28
CA MET A 1 -10.24 10.79 8.98
C MET A 1 -9.38 10.02 8.00
N SER A 2 -9.99 9.35 7.03
CA SER A 2 -9.29 8.44 6.10
C SER A 2 -8.46 9.24 5.10
N VAL A 3 -7.30 8.71 4.65
CA VAL A 3 -6.52 9.30 3.54
C VAL A 3 -7.35 9.46 2.26
N TYR A 4 -8.45 8.72 2.16
CA TYR A 4 -9.37 8.75 1.03
C TYR A 4 -10.47 9.80 1.16
N ASP A 5 -10.79 10.24 2.38
CA ASP A 5 -11.81 11.28 2.63
C ASP A 5 -11.34 12.65 2.12
N ALA A 6 -10.03 12.88 2.04
CA ALA A 6 -9.45 14.11 1.51
C ALA A 6 -9.43 14.18 -0.03
N LEU A 7 -9.71 13.07 -0.73
CA LEU A 7 -9.55 12.96 -2.18
C LEU A 7 -10.85 12.67 -2.95
N GLU A 8 -11.99 12.54 -2.28
CA GLU A 8 -13.31 12.29 -2.90
C GLU A 8 -13.32 11.14 -3.94
N LEU A 9 -12.51 10.10 -3.74
CA LEU A 9 -12.35 9.03 -4.74
C LEU A 9 -13.48 8.00 -4.66
N PRO A 10 -14.08 7.58 -5.80
CA PRO A 10 -15.18 6.63 -5.79
C PRO A 10 -14.75 5.24 -5.28
N PRO A 11 -15.65 4.48 -4.64
CA PRO A 11 -15.32 3.28 -3.86
C PRO A 11 -14.79 2.04 -4.62
N CYS A 12 -14.42 2.11 -5.91
CA CYS A 12 -14.31 0.88 -6.73
C CYS A 12 -13.01 0.65 -7.53
N ASP A 13 -11.87 1.29 -7.18
CA ASP A 13 -10.59 0.86 -7.78
C ASP A 13 -9.47 0.70 -6.74
N MET A 14 -9.18 -0.57 -6.43
CA MET A 14 -8.09 -0.97 -5.54
C MET A 14 -6.74 -0.42 -6.02
N ARG A 15 -6.54 -0.23 -7.34
CA ARG A 15 -5.31 0.36 -7.88
C ARG A 15 -5.16 1.82 -7.51
N VAL A 16 -6.24 2.60 -7.62
CA VAL A 16 -6.22 4.01 -7.24
C VAL A 16 -5.92 4.14 -5.75
N ARG A 17 -6.55 3.30 -4.92
CA ARG A 17 -6.26 3.25 -3.48
C ARG A 17 -4.81 2.89 -3.18
N ALA A 18 -4.24 1.94 -3.93
CA ALA A 18 -2.85 1.55 -3.83
C ALA A 18 -1.90 2.71 -4.15
N VAL A 19 -2.13 3.40 -5.26
CA VAL A 19 -1.31 4.54 -5.71
C VAL A 19 -1.33 5.66 -4.67
N VAL A 20 -2.52 6.02 -4.18
CA VAL A 20 -2.69 7.03 -3.13
C VAL A 20 -1.96 6.62 -1.85
N ALA A 21 -2.14 5.36 -1.41
CA ALA A 21 -1.47 4.85 -0.21
C ALA A 21 0.05 4.89 -0.34
N ALA A 22 0.60 4.39 -1.45
CA ALA A 22 2.04 4.40 -1.69
C ALA A 22 2.61 5.83 -1.75
N THR A 23 1.87 6.76 -2.37
CA THR A 23 2.26 8.18 -2.43
C THR A 23 2.28 8.80 -1.04
N TYR A 24 1.24 8.53 -0.23
CA TYR A 24 1.17 8.98 1.16
C TYR A 24 2.35 8.44 1.98
N LEU A 25 2.60 7.13 1.90
CA LEU A 25 3.67 6.47 2.64
C LEU A 25 5.04 7.06 2.27
N GLN A 26 5.32 7.23 0.98
CA GLN A 26 6.56 7.84 0.50
C GLN A 26 6.72 9.27 1.04
N ALA A 27 5.66 10.08 1.03
CA ALA A 27 5.70 11.46 1.51
C ALA A 27 5.90 11.58 3.03
N HIS A 28 5.53 10.54 3.80
CA HIS A 28 5.60 10.54 5.27
C HIS A 28 6.80 9.75 5.82
N GLY A 29 7.76 9.37 4.98
CA GLY A 29 9.02 8.77 5.41
C GLY A 29 9.00 7.24 5.52
N PHE A 30 7.99 6.56 4.97
CA PHE A 30 8.03 5.12 4.80
C PHE A 30 9.16 4.74 3.83
N THR A 31 10.01 3.82 4.25
CA THR A 31 11.24 3.49 3.52
C THR A 31 11.00 2.41 2.46
N GLU A 32 11.90 2.34 1.47
CA GLU A 32 11.88 1.23 0.52
C GLU A 32 12.15 -0.12 1.20
N ASP A 33 12.93 -0.17 2.28
CA ASP A 33 13.16 -1.41 3.03
C ASP A 33 11.87 -1.91 3.69
N GLN A 34 11.07 -1.01 4.28
CA GLN A 34 9.75 -1.35 4.79
C GLN A 34 8.80 -1.77 3.66
N LEU A 35 8.84 -1.11 2.50
CA LEU A 35 8.06 -1.53 1.33
C LEU A 35 8.45 -2.92 0.82
N ARG A 36 9.76 -3.23 0.80
CA ARG A 36 10.30 -4.54 0.44
C ARG A 36 9.89 -5.62 1.44
N ALA A 37 9.82 -5.30 2.73
CA ALA A 37 9.35 -6.24 3.75
C ALA A 37 7.90 -6.71 3.50
N LEU A 38 7.10 -5.87 2.86
CA LEU A 38 5.73 -6.19 2.46
C LEU A 38 5.64 -6.96 1.14
N HIS A 39 6.74 -7.27 0.47
CA HIS A 39 6.70 -7.94 -0.82
C HIS A 39 7.57 -9.21 -0.82
N HIS A 40 7.10 -10.27 -1.49
CA HIS A 40 7.87 -11.51 -1.59
C HIS A 40 9.11 -11.36 -2.49
N LEU A 41 9.16 -10.31 -3.33
CA LEU A 41 10.33 -9.98 -4.17
C LEU A 41 11.20 -8.91 -3.51
N LYS A 42 12.50 -9.18 -3.42
CA LYS A 42 13.50 -8.31 -2.78
C LYS A 42 13.81 -7.00 -3.53
N GLY A 43 13.21 -6.77 -4.70
CA GLY A 43 13.56 -5.65 -5.60
C GLY A 43 12.53 -4.52 -5.64
N GLU A 44 11.60 -4.48 -4.69
CA GLU A 44 10.49 -3.53 -4.70
C GLU A 44 10.96 -2.10 -4.38
N THR A 45 10.37 -1.13 -5.07
CA THR A 45 10.61 0.31 -4.89
C THR A 45 9.30 1.06 -5.08
N PHE A 46 9.17 2.27 -4.54
CA PHE A 46 7.96 3.08 -4.77
C PHE A 46 7.73 3.35 -6.26
N VAL A 47 8.80 3.57 -7.03
CA VAL A 47 8.70 3.76 -8.48
C VAL A 47 8.08 2.53 -9.15
N LYS A 48 8.57 1.33 -8.84
CA LYS A 48 8.02 0.09 -9.41
C LYS A 48 6.57 -0.14 -9.00
N PHE A 49 6.25 0.11 -7.73
CA PHE A 49 4.89 0.03 -7.23
C PHE A 49 3.96 0.97 -8.00
N LEU A 50 4.31 2.26 -8.08
CA LEU A 50 3.50 3.27 -8.75
C LEU A 50 3.35 2.96 -10.25
N GLU A 51 4.43 2.59 -10.93
CA GLU A 51 4.37 2.18 -12.34
C GLU A 51 3.49 0.94 -12.55
N TYR A 52 3.53 -0.01 -11.61
CA TYR A 52 2.71 -1.22 -11.67
C TYR A 52 1.22 -0.89 -11.58
N PHE A 53 0.83 -0.10 -10.57
CA PHE A 53 -0.58 0.19 -10.27
C PHE A 53 -1.17 1.37 -11.05
N SER A 54 -0.34 2.19 -11.70
CA SER A 54 -0.82 3.28 -12.58
C SER A 54 -1.31 2.80 -13.95
N ARG A 55 -1.04 1.53 -14.32
CA ARG A 55 -1.45 0.96 -15.61
C ARG A 55 -2.74 0.16 -15.50
N GLU A 56 -3.51 0.11 -16.58
CA GLU A 56 -4.57 -0.91 -16.73
C GLU A 56 -3.96 -2.31 -16.80
N ARG A 57 -4.50 -3.21 -15.97
CA ARG A 57 -4.02 -4.57 -15.79
C ARG A 57 -5.20 -5.53 -15.78
N THR A 58 -4.93 -6.78 -16.14
CA THR A 58 -5.93 -7.85 -16.09
C THR A 58 -6.35 -8.13 -14.65
N LYS A 59 -7.59 -8.61 -14.46
CA LYS A 59 -8.09 -9.03 -13.15
C LYS A 59 -7.19 -10.06 -12.45
N GLU A 60 -6.60 -10.97 -13.22
CA GLU A 60 -5.68 -11.98 -12.70
C GLU A 60 -4.40 -11.35 -12.10
N ALA A 61 -3.84 -10.35 -12.76
CA ALA A 61 -2.68 -9.62 -12.26
C ALA A 61 -3.00 -8.84 -10.97
N GLN A 62 -4.21 -8.28 -10.89
CA GLN A 62 -4.69 -7.61 -9.68
C GLN A 62 -4.85 -8.60 -8.50
N LEU A 63 -5.43 -9.79 -8.76
CA LEU A 63 -5.61 -10.82 -7.73
C LEU A 63 -4.27 -11.32 -7.17
N LYS A 64 -3.25 -11.51 -8.02
CA LYS A 64 -1.90 -11.91 -7.59
C LYS A 64 -1.24 -10.89 -6.65
N ASN A 65 -1.65 -9.62 -6.72
CA ASN A 65 -1.10 -8.55 -5.90
C ASN A 65 -2.09 -8.04 -4.84
N ALA A 66 -3.23 -8.71 -4.66
CA ALA A 66 -4.31 -8.24 -3.79
C ALA A 66 -3.82 -8.13 -2.34
N GLN A 67 -3.18 -9.16 -1.79
CA GLN A 67 -2.67 -9.14 -0.43
C GLN A 67 -1.55 -8.11 -0.23
N TYR A 68 -0.68 -7.94 -1.23
CA TYR A 68 0.35 -6.91 -1.16
C TYR A 68 -0.25 -5.50 -1.11
N THR A 69 -1.19 -5.25 -2.02
CA THR A 69 -1.90 -3.98 -2.10
C THR A 69 -2.69 -3.68 -0.83
N THR A 70 -3.38 -4.68 -0.27
CA THR A 70 -4.12 -4.55 0.99
C THR A 70 -3.22 -4.12 2.14
N ARG A 71 -2.01 -4.68 2.26
CA ARG A 71 -1.06 -4.30 3.30
C ARG A 71 -0.61 -2.85 3.18
N VAL A 72 -0.28 -2.41 1.96
CA VAL A 72 0.13 -1.02 1.69
C VAL A 72 -1.00 -0.04 2.04
N ILE A 73 -2.23 -0.34 1.62
CA ILE A 73 -3.42 0.46 1.95
C ILE A 73 -3.65 0.52 3.45
N PHE A 74 -3.60 -0.64 4.13
CA PHE A 74 -3.80 -0.74 5.57
C PHE A 74 -2.83 0.15 6.35
N ILE A 75 -1.54 0.07 6.05
CA ILE A 75 -0.50 0.85 6.75
C ILE A 75 -0.73 2.35 6.52
N ALA A 76 -1.05 2.76 5.30
CA ALA A 76 -1.32 4.17 4.99
C ALA A 76 -2.53 4.70 5.77
N GLU A 77 -3.64 3.96 5.79
CA GLU A 77 -4.86 4.36 6.51
C GLU A 77 -4.63 4.50 8.01
N ARG A 78 -3.97 3.49 8.62
CA ARG A 78 -3.72 3.44 10.06
C ARG A 78 -2.71 4.49 10.51
N HIS A 79 -1.65 4.69 9.72
CA HIS A 79 -0.67 5.73 10.00
C HIS A 79 -1.30 7.12 9.91
N ALA A 80 -2.14 7.39 8.89
CA ALA A 80 -2.85 8.66 8.77
C ALA A 80 -3.86 8.92 9.88
N ALA A 81 -4.41 7.86 10.47
CA ALA A 81 -5.24 7.94 11.67
C ALA A 81 -4.42 8.12 12.97
N ASN A 82 -3.09 8.21 12.89
CA ASN A 82 -2.15 8.28 14.01
C ASN A 82 -2.31 7.09 14.99
N GLU A 83 -2.64 5.90 14.47
CA GLU A 83 -2.90 4.72 15.32
C GLU A 83 -1.61 4.04 15.81
N ALA A 84 -0.56 4.02 14.99
CA ALA A 84 0.72 3.38 15.33
C ALA A 84 1.85 3.86 14.39
N THR A 85 3.09 3.51 14.76
CA THR A 85 4.27 3.76 13.93
C THR A 85 4.33 2.83 12.72
N PHE A 86 5.16 3.15 11.74
CA PHE A 86 5.31 2.31 10.56
C PHE A 86 5.80 0.90 10.86
N ASP A 87 6.74 0.73 11.79
CA ASP A 87 7.29 -0.59 12.11
C ASP A 87 6.24 -1.50 12.76
N GLU A 88 5.43 -0.94 13.66
CA GLU A 88 4.30 -1.63 14.28
C GLU A 88 3.26 -2.04 13.23
N LEU A 89 2.91 -1.12 12.32
CA LEU A 89 1.93 -1.37 11.27
C LEU A 89 2.42 -2.38 10.23
N VAL A 90 3.72 -2.41 9.92
CA VAL A 90 4.33 -3.41 9.03
C VAL A 90 4.22 -4.80 9.67
N ALA A 91 4.57 -4.92 10.95
CA ALA A 91 4.46 -6.19 11.68
C ALA A 91 3.00 -6.69 11.70
N GLU A 92 2.05 -5.81 12.04
CA GLU A 92 0.62 -6.13 12.07
C GLU A 92 0.10 -6.53 10.68
N ALA A 93 0.50 -5.82 9.63
CA ALA A 93 0.11 -6.11 8.26
C ALA A 93 0.59 -7.50 7.81
N LEU A 94 1.79 -7.92 8.22
CA LEU A 94 2.35 -9.23 7.91
C LEU A 94 1.73 -10.36 8.73
N GLU A 95 1.28 -10.09 9.95
CA GLU A 95 0.51 -11.05 10.74
C GLU A 95 -0.87 -11.31 10.13
N ARG A 96 -1.56 -10.25 9.69
CA ARG A 96 -2.90 -10.34 9.07
C ARG A 96 -2.87 -10.92 7.66
N TRP A 97 -1.85 -10.57 6.88
CA TRP A 97 -1.66 -11.02 5.49
C TRP A 97 -0.22 -11.47 5.25
N PRO A 98 0.10 -12.73 5.57
CA PRO A 98 1.43 -13.30 5.35
C PRO A 98 1.86 -13.28 3.87
N LEU A 99 3.18 -13.35 3.64
CA LEU A 99 3.81 -13.38 2.31
C LEU A 99 3.55 -14.67 1.53
#